data_AF-A0A1F8JEX3-F1
#
_entry.id   AF-A0A1F8JEX3-F1
#
_cell.length_a   1.000
_cell.length_b   1.000
_cell.length_c   1.000
_cell.angle_alpha   90.00
_cell.angle_beta   90.00
_cell.angle_gamma   90.00
#
_symmetry.space_group_name_H-M   'P 1'
#
loop_
_entity.id
_entity.type
_entity.pdbx_description
1 polymer ?
#
loop_
_entity_poly.entity_id
_entity_poly.type
_entity_poly.pdbx_seq_one_letter_code
_entity_poly.pdbx_strand_id
1 'polypeptide(L)'
;MIFANKKIKEWITDIWKTKTYLDYDDLHIDIINKKLSKNQKEWFYKGIEYLKIAEKIKKEMNIPLKVFLSFSLIDSKKLKKVLIPDINSFIRKIDTTPPSLYLLEFIKIQNEGVLLNNNAIFFIPDEIGCFDIHFFCKEENTYRQSLWFFIKEDY
;
A
#
# COMPACT_ATOMS: atom_id res chain seq x y z
N MET A 1 -10.94 -7.16 -15.51
CA MET A 1 -9.76 -8.00 -15.25
C MET A 1 -8.63 -7.76 -16.27
N ILE A 2 -8.87 -7.92 -17.58
CA ILE A 2 -7.84 -7.72 -18.64
C ILE A 2 -7.20 -6.31 -18.59
N PHE A 3 -8.00 -5.26 -18.39
CA PHE A 3 -7.50 -3.89 -18.33
C PHE A 3 -6.58 -3.63 -17.12
N ALA A 4 -6.94 -4.15 -15.94
CA ALA A 4 -6.14 -3.98 -14.72
C ALA A 4 -4.78 -4.67 -14.85
N ASN A 5 -4.76 -5.92 -15.36
CA ASN A 5 -3.51 -6.64 -15.63
C ASN A 5 -2.58 -5.84 -16.55
N LYS A 6 -3.14 -5.27 -17.64
CA LYS A 6 -2.35 -4.47 -18.58
C LYS A 6 -1.73 -3.25 -17.90
N LYS A 7 -2.52 -2.46 -17.16
CA LYS A 7 -2.05 -1.24 -16.49
C LYS A 7 -1.00 -1.52 -15.43
N ILE A 8 -1.24 -2.53 -14.59
CA ILE A 8 -0.28 -2.95 -13.55
C ILE A 8 1.02 -3.47 -14.19
N LYS A 9 0.92 -4.25 -15.28
CA LYS A 9 2.10 -4.76 -15.98
C LYS A 9 2.92 -3.65 -16.65
N GLU A 10 2.26 -2.69 -17.28
CA GLU A 10 2.91 -1.49 -17.83
C GLU A 10 3.69 -0.77 -16.73
N TRP A 11 3.03 -0.46 -15.61
CA TRP A 11 3.65 0.19 -14.47
C TRP A 11 4.84 -0.58 -13.88
N ILE A 12 4.70 -1.88 -13.58
CA ILE A 12 5.83 -2.70 -13.07
C ILE A 12 7.00 -2.70 -14.06
N THR A 13 6.71 -2.81 -15.35
CA THR A 13 7.73 -2.81 -16.41
C THR A 13 8.49 -1.49 -16.45
N ASP A 14 7.75 -0.38 -16.38
CA ASP A 14 8.34 0.96 -16.47
C ASP A 14 9.18 1.24 -15.22
N ILE A 15 8.61 1.09 -14.02
CA ILE A 15 9.33 1.27 -12.75
C ILE A 15 10.60 0.42 -12.69
N TRP A 16 10.53 -0.84 -13.12
CA TRP A 16 11.69 -1.71 -13.09
C TRP A 16 12.80 -1.26 -14.04
N LYS A 17 12.43 -0.85 -15.26
CA LYS A 17 13.38 -0.39 -16.28
C LYS A 17 14.02 0.94 -15.90
N THR A 18 13.25 1.88 -15.39
CA THR A 18 13.71 3.24 -15.03
C THR A 18 14.34 3.29 -13.65
N LYS A 19 14.13 2.25 -12.83
CA LYS A 19 14.51 2.19 -11.41
C LYS A 19 13.85 3.26 -10.54
N THR A 20 12.71 3.82 -10.95
CA THR A 20 11.98 4.83 -10.17
C THR A 20 11.36 4.29 -8.88
N TYR A 21 11.44 2.97 -8.64
CA TYR A 21 11.19 2.39 -7.31
C TYR A 21 12.10 2.95 -6.22
N LEU A 22 13.28 3.48 -6.59
CA LEU A 22 14.17 4.15 -5.66
C LEU A 22 13.59 5.48 -5.16
N ASP A 23 12.72 6.10 -5.96
CA ASP A 23 12.07 7.38 -5.70
C ASP A 23 10.63 7.23 -5.19
N TYR A 24 10.24 6.01 -4.79
CA TYR A 24 8.89 5.68 -4.32
C TYR A 24 7.77 5.96 -5.32
N ASP A 25 8.07 5.83 -6.62
CA ASP A 25 7.06 5.94 -7.68
C ASP A 25 5.97 4.87 -7.51
N ASP A 26 4.71 5.28 -7.68
CA ASP A 26 3.55 4.52 -7.23
C ASP A 26 2.42 4.49 -8.27
N LEU A 27 1.51 3.53 -8.10
CA LEU A 27 0.32 3.41 -8.95
C LEU A 27 -0.94 3.46 -8.10
N HIS A 28 -1.59 4.62 -8.08
CA HIS A 28 -2.89 4.78 -7.46
C HIS A 28 -3.95 3.85 -8.10
N ILE A 29 -4.80 3.25 -7.27
CA ILE A 29 -5.81 2.28 -7.75
C ILE A 29 -6.88 2.89 -8.67
N ASP A 30 -7.10 4.19 -8.57
CA ASP A 30 -8.06 4.91 -9.41
C ASP A 30 -7.50 5.20 -10.82
N ILE A 31 -6.18 5.19 -11.00
CA ILE A 31 -5.54 5.16 -12.33
C ILE A 31 -5.84 3.82 -13.02
N ILE A 32 -5.85 2.71 -12.26
CA ILE A 32 -6.23 1.38 -12.76
C ILE A 32 -7.72 1.32 -13.08
N ASN A 33 -8.56 1.91 -12.22
CA ASN A 33 -10.00 1.96 -12.40
C ASN A 33 -10.59 3.27 -11.87
N LYS A 34 -10.87 4.22 -12.77
CA LYS A 34 -11.37 5.55 -12.44
C LYS A 34 -12.64 5.57 -11.58
N LYS A 35 -13.45 4.51 -11.59
CA LYS A 35 -14.66 4.42 -10.74
C LYS A 35 -14.31 4.38 -9.25
N LEU A 36 -13.08 3.98 -8.91
CA LEU A 36 -12.62 3.89 -7.52
C LEU A 36 -12.37 5.28 -6.91
N SER A 37 -12.06 6.32 -7.70
CA SER A 37 -11.86 7.69 -7.20
C SER A 37 -12.98 8.19 -6.27
N LYS A 38 -14.22 7.71 -6.46
CA LYS A 38 -15.40 8.12 -5.68
C LYS A 38 -15.94 7.04 -4.74
N ASN A 39 -15.31 5.86 -4.67
CA ASN A 39 -15.85 4.72 -3.94
C ASN A 39 -14.85 4.16 -2.94
N GLN A 40 -14.68 4.89 -1.84
CA GLN A 40 -13.77 4.54 -0.75
C GLN A 40 -14.05 3.17 -0.12
N LYS A 41 -15.32 2.73 -0.11
CA LYS A 41 -15.71 1.42 0.42
C LYS A 41 -15.12 0.25 -0.38
N GLU A 42 -14.89 0.46 -1.68
CA GLU A 42 -14.30 -0.55 -2.56
C GLU A 42 -12.77 -0.56 -2.54
N TRP A 43 -12.12 0.48 -1.99
CA TRP A 43 -10.67 0.62 -2.05
C TRP A 43 -9.93 -0.55 -1.42
N PHE A 44 -10.42 -1.05 -0.28
CA PHE A 44 -9.79 -2.19 0.38
C PHE A 44 -9.86 -3.43 -0.51
N TYR A 45 -11.06 -3.85 -0.90
CA TYR A 45 -11.25 -5.09 -1.66
C TYR A 45 -10.58 -5.03 -3.03
N LYS A 46 -10.72 -3.91 -3.75
CA LYS A 46 -10.06 -3.73 -5.07
C LYS A 46 -8.57 -3.50 -4.96
N GLY A 47 -8.10 -2.82 -3.92
CA GLY A 47 -6.68 -2.71 -3.63
C GLY A 47 -6.04 -4.06 -3.40
N ILE A 48 -6.65 -4.93 -2.58
CA ILE A 48 -6.16 -6.30 -2.35
C ILE A 48 -6.19 -7.14 -3.64
N GLU A 49 -7.23 -7.01 -4.46
CA GLU A 49 -7.28 -7.63 -5.79
C GLU A 49 -6.09 -7.20 -6.67
N TYR A 50 -5.80 -5.90 -6.72
CA TYR A 50 -4.71 -5.34 -7.51
C TYR A 50 -3.33 -5.69 -6.94
N LEU A 51 -3.19 -5.77 -5.62
CA LEU A 51 -1.98 -6.26 -4.95
C LEU A 51 -1.69 -7.71 -5.36
N LYS A 52 -2.71 -8.59 -5.34
CA LYS A 52 -2.57 -10.00 -5.76
C LYS A 52 -2.16 -10.11 -7.24
N ILE A 53 -2.75 -9.29 -8.11
CA ILE A 53 -2.40 -9.22 -9.53
C ILE A 53 -0.96 -8.76 -9.73
N ALA A 54 -0.56 -7.67 -9.06
CA ALA A 54 0.77 -7.09 -9.15
C ALA A 54 1.83 -8.08 -8.66
N GLU A 55 1.61 -8.76 -7.53
CA GLU A 55 2.53 -9.77 -7.02
C GLU A 55 2.69 -10.94 -8.00
N LYS A 56 1.60 -11.40 -8.63
CA LYS A 56 1.66 -12.44 -9.66
C LYS A 56 2.49 -12.01 -10.87
N ILE A 57 2.24 -10.82 -11.41
CA ILE A 57 2.98 -10.27 -12.56
C ILE A 57 4.46 -10.14 -12.21
N LYS A 58 4.75 -9.59 -11.03
CA LYS A 58 6.12 -9.44 -10.52
C LYS A 58 6.85 -10.78 -10.46
N LYS A 59 6.19 -11.84 -9.98
CA LYS A 59 6.74 -13.21 -9.94
C LYS A 59 7.01 -13.75 -11.34
N GLU A 60 6.07 -13.61 -12.27
CA GLU A 60 6.24 -14.02 -13.67
C GLU A 60 7.42 -13.32 -14.37
N MET A 61 7.72 -12.09 -13.97
CA MET A 61 8.83 -11.30 -14.50
C MET A 61 10.18 -11.53 -13.79
N ASN A 62 10.23 -12.40 -12.77
CA ASN A 62 11.40 -12.60 -11.90
C ASN A 62 11.91 -11.28 -11.27
N ILE A 63 10.96 -10.43 -10.89
CA ILE A 63 11.02 -9.28 -10.00
C ILE A 63 11.63 -9.48 -8.59
N PRO A 64 12.88 -9.18 -8.22
CA PRO A 64 13.36 -9.43 -6.84
C PRO A 64 12.94 -8.32 -5.84
N LEU A 65 11.82 -7.66 -6.09
CA LEU A 65 11.25 -6.61 -5.23
C LEU A 65 9.95 -7.12 -4.58
N LYS A 66 9.39 -6.33 -3.66
CA LYS A 66 8.11 -6.62 -3.04
C LYS A 66 7.06 -5.63 -3.48
N VAL A 67 5.86 -6.12 -3.77
CA VAL A 67 4.72 -5.23 -4.02
C VAL A 67 4.03 -4.93 -2.69
N PHE A 68 3.77 -3.65 -2.46
CA PHE A 68 2.97 -3.17 -1.34
C PHE A 68 1.75 -2.41 -1.84
N LEU A 69 0.69 -2.43 -1.04
CA LEU A 69 -0.48 -1.57 -1.18
C LEU A 69 -0.52 -0.65 0.04
N SER A 70 -0.43 0.65 -0.17
CA SER A 70 -0.46 1.64 0.91
C SER A 70 -1.79 2.39 0.95
N PHE A 71 -2.32 2.58 2.16
CA PHE A 71 -3.44 3.45 2.44
C PHE A 71 -2.99 4.58 3.36
N SER A 72 -3.16 5.82 2.93
CA SER A 72 -3.03 6.97 3.81
C SER A 72 -4.14 6.97 4.85
N LEU A 73 -3.78 7.23 6.10
CA LEU A 73 -4.71 7.44 7.21
C LEU A 73 -4.88 8.93 7.48
N ILE A 74 -5.98 9.29 8.12
CA ILE A 74 -6.22 10.66 8.58
C ILE A 74 -5.12 11.07 9.56
N ASP A 75 -4.48 12.20 9.27
CA ASP A 75 -3.40 12.77 10.05
C ASP A 75 -3.76 13.00 11.53
N SER A 76 -2.75 12.95 12.40
CA SER A 76 -2.96 13.18 13.83
C SER A 76 -1.88 14.04 14.46
N LYS A 77 -2.25 14.93 15.38
CA LYS A 77 -1.30 15.73 16.19
C LYS A 77 -0.46 14.91 17.17
N LYS A 78 -0.79 13.64 17.37
CA LYS A 78 -0.09 12.73 18.29
C LYS A 78 0.14 11.40 17.58
N LEU A 79 1.29 10.78 17.86
CA LEU A 79 1.52 9.39 17.48
C LEU A 79 0.45 8.51 18.16
N LYS A 80 -0.30 7.77 17.36
CA LYS A 80 -1.37 6.88 17.85
C LYS A 80 -1.11 5.48 17.33
N LYS A 81 -1.25 4.49 18.21
CA LYS A 81 -1.33 3.09 17.78
C LYS A 81 -2.55 2.92 16.86
N VAL A 82 -2.34 2.36 15.68
CA VAL A 82 -3.42 2.10 14.74
C VAL A 82 -4.14 0.81 15.15
N LEU A 83 -5.39 0.93 15.59
CA LEU A 83 -6.28 -0.19 15.89
C LEU A 83 -7.39 -0.26 14.84
N ILE A 84 -7.48 -1.35 14.07
CA ILE A 84 -8.48 -1.55 13.01
C ILE A 84 -9.16 -2.90 13.22
N PRO A 85 -10.14 -2.98 14.14
CA PRO A 85 -10.78 -4.25 14.48
C PRO A 85 -11.61 -4.83 13.33
N ASP A 86 -12.02 -4.00 12.37
CA ASP A 86 -12.92 -4.37 11.28
C ASP A 86 -12.81 -3.40 10.09
N ILE A 87 -13.43 -3.77 8.97
CA ILE A 87 -13.42 -2.98 7.73
C ILE A 87 -14.13 -1.62 7.84
N ASN A 88 -15.18 -1.49 8.65
CA ASN A 88 -15.83 -0.18 8.85
C ASN A 88 -14.93 0.75 9.66
N SER A 89 -14.22 0.20 10.66
CA SER A 89 -13.20 0.92 11.41
C SER A 89 -12.02 1.35 10.53
N PHE A 90 -11.62 0.52 9.56
CA PHE A 90 -10.66 0.88 8.53
C PHE A 90 -11.13 2.07 7.69
N ILE A 91 -12.34 1.98 7.11
CA ILE A 91 -12.91 3.01 6.24
C ILE A 91 -13.00 4.37 6.95
N ARG A 92 -13.29 4.39 8.26
CA ARG A 92 -13.32 5.62 9.06
C ARG A 92 -11.96 6.25 9.34
N LYS A 93 -10.87 5.51 9.12
CA LYS A 93 -9.50 5.93 9.44
C LYS A 93 -8.68 6.30 8.22
N ILE A 94 -9.05 5.81 7.04
CA ILE A 94 -8.37 6.16 5.79
C ILE A 94 -8.71 7.58 5.34
N ASP A 95 -7.73 8.26 4.77
CA ASP A 95 -7.86 9.59 4.19
C ASP A 95 -8.63 9.54 2.85
N THR A 96 -8.86 10.70 2.25
CA THR A 96 -9.49 10.92 0.95
C THR A 96 -8.58 10.63 -0.25
N THR A 97 -7.31 10.31 -0.02
CA THR A 97 -6.35 9.91 -1.06
C THR A 97 -6.54 8.42 -1.41
N PRO A 98 -6.78 8.06 -2.70
CA PRO A 98 -6.87 6.67 -3.11
C PRO A 98 -5.58 5.92 -2.78
N PRO A 99 -5.66 4.64 -2.35
CA PRO A 99 -4.47 3.86 -2.06
C PRO A 99 -3.64 3.61 -3.32
N SER A 100 -2.38 3.30 -3.11
CA SER A 100 -1.40 3.11 -4.17
C SER A 100 -0.63 1.83 -4.03
N LEU A 101 -0.27 1.25 -5.17
CA LEU A 101 0.70 0.18 -5.24
C LEU A 101 2.12 0.75 -5.30
N TYR A 102 3.03 0.12 -4.57
CA TYR A 102 4.46 0.41 -4.57
C TYR A 102 5.23 -0.86 -4.90
N LEU A 103 6.37 -0.71 -5.56
CA LEU A 103 7.33 -1.78 -5.78
C LEU A 103 8.62 -1.39 -5.05
N LEU A 104 9.02 -2.10 -4.00
CA LEU A 104 10.12 -1.66 -3.12
C LEU A 104 11.01 -2.83 -2.68
N GLU A 105 12.23 -2.51 -2.27
CA GLU A 105 13.09 -3.42 -1.52
C GLU A 105 12.62 -3.48 -0.06
N PHE A 106 12.36 -4.69 0.46
CA PHE A 106 11.84 -4.87 1.83
C PHE A 106 12.77 -4.29 2.90
N ILE A 107 14.10 -4.41 2.70
CA ILE A 107 15.13 -3.92 3.63
C ILE A 107 15.12 -2.38 3.70
N LYS A 108 14.83 -1.69 2.59
CA LYS A 108 14.83 -0.23 2.53
C LYS A 108 13.74 0.38 3.43
N ILE A 109 12.57 -0.28 3.51
CA ILE A 109 11.46 0.16 4.37
C ILE A 109 11.86 0.13 5.86
N GLN A 110 12.73 -0.79 6.29
CA GLN A 110 13.15 -0.88 7.69
C GLN A 110 14.16 0.20 8.09
N ASN A 111 14.95 0.70 7.14
CA ASN A 111 16.13 1.52 7.43
C ASN A 111 15.88 3.04 7.36
N GLU A 112 14.80 3.52 6.75
CA GLU A 112 14.55 4.97 6.54
C GLU A 112 13.91 5.70 7.74
N GLY A 113 14.14 5.24 8.97
CA GLY A 113 13.54 5.86 10.17
C GLY A 113 12.02 5.66 10.25
N VAL A 114 11.47 4.77 9.44
CA VAL A 114 10.10 4.29 9.50
C VAL A 114 9.93 3.46 10.77
N LEU A 115 9.11 3.95 11.70
CA LEU A 115 8.69 3.15 12.85
C LEU A 115 7.68 2.10 12.38
N LEU A 116 8.18 0.92 12.02
CA LEU A 116 7.36 -0.25 11.76
C LEU A 116 6.74 -0.73 13.07
N ASN A 117 5.42 -0.61 13.19
CA ASN A 117 4.72 -1.06 14.37
C ASN A 117 3.77 -2.21 13.99
N ASN A 118 4.20 -3.45 14.24
CA ASN A 118 3.40 -4.66 13.97
C ASN A 118 2.16 -4.82 14.87
N ASN A 119 1.69 -3.72 15.47
CA ASN A 119 0.65 -3.64 16.47
C ASN A 119 -0.74 -3.35 15.90
N ALA A 120 -0.86 -3.27 14.58
CA ALA A 120 -2.16 -3.15 13.95
C ALA A 120 -2.90 -4.49 14.08
N ILE A 121 -3.92 -4.50 14.94
CA ILE A 121 -4.78 -5.67 15.17
C ILE A 121 -5.82 -5.66 14.05
N PHE A 122 -5.88 -6.74 13.28
CA PHE A 122 -6.56 -6.77 11.99
C PHE A 122 -7.46 -8.00 11.77
N PHE A 123 -8.49 -7.80 10.94
CA PHE A 123 -9.20 -8.83 10.18
C PHE A 123 -8.66 -8.83 8.75
N ILE A 124 -7.57 -9.58 8.51
CA ILE A 124 -6.92 -9.69 7.20
C ILE A 124 -6.76 -11.19 6.90
N PRO A 125 -6.96 -11.65 5.65
CA PRO A 125 -6.66 -13.03 5.27
C PRO A 125 -5.22 -13.43 5.65
N ASP A 126 -5.01 -14.68 6.07
CA ASP A 126 -3.71 -15.12 6.61
C ASP A 126 -2.56 -14.92 5.63
N GLU A 127 -2.83 -14.93 4.31
CA GLU A 127 -1.83 -14.71 3.26
C GLU A 127 -1.39 -13.24 3.08
N ILE A 128 -2.00 -12.29 3.79
CA ILE A 128 -1.68 -10.86 3.69
C ILE A 128 -1.01 -10.41 4.99
N GLY A 129 0.18 -9.83 4.85
CA GLY A 129 0.87 -9.12 5.92
C GLY A 129 0.51 -7.65 5.92
N CYS A 130 0.62 -7.00 7.07
CA CYS A 130 0.43 -5.56 7.17
C CYS A 130 1.31 -4.95 8.28
N PHE A 131 1.75 -3.71 8.06
CA PHE A 131 2.37 -2.85 9.06
C PHE A 131 1.91 -1.41 8.84
N ASP A 132 2.06 -0.56 9.85
CA ASP A 132 1.88 0.89 9.73
C ASP A 132 3.22 1.61 9.63
N ILE A 133 3.21 2.73 8.92
CA ILE A 133 4.31 3.69 8.82
C ILE A 133 3.83 5.02 9.38
N HIS A 134 4.68 5.66 10.19
CA HIS A 134 4.46 7.00 10.74
C HIS A 134 5.58 7.94 10.32
N PHE A 135 5.22 9.15 9.88
CA PHE A 135 6.15 10.23 9.59
C PHE A 135 5.67 11.52 10.27
N PHE A 136 6.58 12.31 10.84
CA PHE A 136 6.24 13.60 11.44
C PHE A 136 6.48 14.74 10.45
N CYS A 137 5.41 15.41 10.04
CA CYS A 137 5.43 16.61 9.22
C CYS A 137 5.65 17.85 10.10
N LYS A 138 6.86 18.41 10.07
CA LYS A 138 7.24 19.56 10.91
C LYS A 138 6.42 20.81 10.62
N GLU A 139 6.15 21.08 9.35
CA GLU A 139 5.44 22.29 8.90
C GLU A 139 3.99 22.31 9.38
N GLU A 140 3.33 21.13 9.32
CA GLU A 140 1.94 20.97 9.73
C GLU A 140 1.80 20.64 11.22
N ASN A 141 2.91 20.30 11.89
CA ASN A 141 2.94 19.76 13.26
C ASN A 141 1.98 18.57 13.43
N THR A 142 2.03 17.65 12.48
CA THR A 142 1.17 16.45 12.40
C THR A 142 2.01 15.20 12.14
N TYR A 143 1.49 14.06 12.57
CA TYR A 143 1.94 12.74 12.14
C TYR A 143 1.09 12.29 10.97
N ARG A 144 1.73 12.07 9.82
CA ARG A 144 1.16 11.35 8.70
C ARG A 144 1.32 9.87 8.95
N GLN A 145 0.28 9.11 8.67
CA GLN A 145 0.22 7.68 8.97
C GLN A 145 -0.25 6.94 7.73
N SER A 146 0.30 5.76 7.48
CA SER A 146 -0.15 4.91 6.39
C SER A 146 -0.10 3.44 6.78
N LEU A 147 -0.98 2.64 6.17
CA LEU A 147 -1.00 1.19 6.34
C LEU A 147 -0.60 0.52 5.06
N TRP A 148 0.36 -0.38 5.19
CA TRP A 148 1.00 -1.06 4.08
C TRP A 148 0.66 -2.53 4.15
N PHE A 149 0.10 -3.05 3.07
CA PHE A 149 -0.31 -4.44 2.93
C PHE A 149 0.59 -5.11 1.89
N PHE A 150 0.93 -6.38 2.12
CA PHE A 150 1.74 -7.17 1.20
C PHE A 150 1.33 -8.64 1.24
N ILE A 151 1.64 -9.39 0.19
CA ILE A 151 1.41 -10.84 0.16
C ILE A 151 2.54 -11.51 0.95
N LYS A 152 2.22 -12.31 1.98
CA LYS A 152 3.21 -13.13 2.67
C LYS A 152 3.74 -14.17 1.67
N GLU A 153 5.05 -14.35 1.65
CA GLU A 153 5.66 -15.45 0.91
C GLU A 153 5.83 -16.62 1.88
N ASP A 154 5.34 -17.79 1.49
CA ASP A 154 5.71 -19.04 2.13
C ASP A 154 7.19 -19.28 1.80
N TYR A 155 8.07 -19.08 2.78
CA TYR A 155 9.48 -19.46 2.68
C TYR A 155 9.68 -20.91 3.13
#